data_AF-A0A849SWF2-F1
#
_entry.id   AF-A0A849SWF2-F1
#
_cell.length_a   1.000
_cell.length_b   1.000
_cell.length_c   1.000
_cell.angle_alpha   90.00
_cell.angle_beta   90.00
_cell.angle_gamma   90.00
#
_symmetry.space_group_name_H-M   'P 1'
#
loop_
_entity.id
_entity.type
_entity.pdbx_description
1 polymer ?
#
loop_
_entity_poly.entity_id
_entity_poly.type
_entity_poly.pdbx_seq_one_letter_code
_entity_poly.pdbx_strand_id
1 'polypeptide(L)'
;MIQKLTVINLKANSSISQSKGDVFVLKTCQRTLIVGIGEAPYLHLRENALKEDVITDIFESIHAYTFLLETICGLKSEVLAEYEVVSQFRDAYQEFLKIPERHTHLMVVIEKLFQDNKKIRTEHLSGIGQLTYAGIARKLIHTAVNDGDVLVLGSGTLAEDLIKLLKKKHNVFIAARNNERVLELTATYGLESLPWNEPSLYAKFPFIVNTIGAEEVLFDENFFTLFFKHKFSHSLAQQMKLFIDLGSPSVIKTNYTEKDGVLRLEDIFRQSAKLNIEKMEKVSRAKQTIALLAEKRGKPTLSSTPFDWEEILLAYSL
;
A
#
# COMPACT_ATOMS: atom_id res chain seq x y z
N MET A 1 25.94 -16.34 3.94
CA MET A 1 25.82 -14.86 4.05
C MET A 1 24.98 -14.46 5.25
N ILE A 2 23.83 -15.08 5.50
CA ILE A 2 22.88 -14.63 6.55
C ILE A 2 23.04 -15.38 7.89
N GLN A 3 24.19 -16.04 8.09
CA GLN A 3 24.43 -16.80 9.31
C GLN A 3 24.58 -15.82 10.49
N LYS A 4 23.80 -16.02 11.56
CA LYS A 4 23.65 -15.08 12.69
C LYS A 4 22.90 -13.78 12.37
N LEU A 5 22.20 -13.66 11.23
CA LEU A 5 21.29 -12.53 11.05
C LEU A 5 20.16 -12.63 12.08
N THR A 6 19.90 -11.57 12.83
CA THR A 6 18.85 -11.53 13.85
C THR A 6 17.94 -10.35 13.60
N VAL A 7 16.62 -10.58 13.70
CA VAL A 7 15.59 -9.57 13.58
C VAL A 7 14.68 -9.64 14.79
N ILE A 8 14.54 -8.52 15.48
CA ILE A 8 13.57 -8.36 16.56
C ILE A 8 12.42 -7.49 16.05
N ASN A 9 11.22 -8.04 16.06
CA ASN A 9 9.98 -7.37 15.67
C ASN A 9 9.28 -6.82 16.92
N LEU A 10 9.13 -5.51 16.99
CA LEU A 10 8.47 -4.80 18.08
C LEU A 10 7.16 -4.15 17.61
N LYS A 11 6.24 -3.91 18.54
CA LYS A 11 5.04 -3.08 18.30
C LYS A 11 5.42 -1.71 17.72
N ALA A 12 4.47 -1.07 17.02
CA ALA A 12 4.66 0.28 16.49
C ALA A 12 5.08 1.27 17.59
N ASN A 13 5.90 2.27 17.23
CA ASN A 13 6.38 3.34 18.12
C ASN A 13 7.20 2.87 19.35
N SER A 14 7.68 1.63 19.36
CA SER A 14 8.53 1.12 20.42
C SER A 14 9.82 1.94 20.57
N SER A 15 10.14 2.32 21.79
CA SER A 15 11.37 3.05 22.10
C SER A 15 12.56 2.10 22.16
N ILE A 16 13.61 2.41 21.40
CA ILE A 16 14.85 1.63 21.35
C ILE A 16 16.05 2.49 21.75
N SER A 17 17.17 1.86 22.09
CA SER A 17 18.46 2.56 22.25
C SER A 17 19.01 2.96 20.88
N GLN A 18 19.66 4.12 20.81
CA GLN A 18 20.21 4.65 19.56
C GLN A 18 21.22 3.67 18.94
N SER A 19 21.07 3.37 17.65
CA SER A 19 22.06 2.60 16.88
C SER A 19 23.32 3.44 16.68
N LYS A 20 24.49 2.83 16.87
CA LYS A 20 25.78 3.43 16.51
C LYS A 20 26.32 2.88 15.18
N GLY A 21 25.48 2.19 14.42
CA GLY A 21 25.83 1.56 13.14
C GLY A 21 25.99 0.04 13.22
N ASP A 22 25.89 -0.53 14.42
CA ASP A 22 25.90 -1.96 14.71
C ASP A 22 24.58 -2.67 14.38
N VAL A 23 23.47 -1.93 14.39
CA VAL A 23 22.15 -2.42 13.98
C VAL A 23 21.48 -1.48 12.96
N PHE A 24 20.67 -2.07 12.10
CA PHE A 24 19.76 -1.39 11.19
C PHE A 24 18.37 -1.34 11.83
N VAL A 25 17.74 -0.16 11.81
CA VAL A 25 16.43 0.06 12.44
C VAL A 25 15.43 0.50 11.39
N LEU A 26 14.32 -0.22 11.28
CA LEU A 26 13.17 0.18 10.47
C LEU A 26 12.02 0.57 11.39
N LYS A 27 11.47 1.76 11.21
CA LYS A 27 10.22 2.17 11.87
C LYS A 27 9.14 2.36 10.83
N THR A 28 8.00 1.71 11.04
CA THR A 28 6.78 1.88 10.24
C THR A 28 5.61 2.19 11.16
N CYS A 29 4.44 2.51 10.59
CA CYS A 29 3.21 2.68 11.35
C CYS A 29 2.76 1.39 12.07
N GLN A 30 3.20 0.22 11.60
CA GLN A 30 2.78 -1.09 12.11
C GLN A 30 3.80 -1.73 13.05
N ARG A 31 5.10 -1.41 12.93
CA ARG A 31 6.15 -2.05 13.72
C ARG A 31 7.45 -1.24 13.81
N THR A 32 8.28 -1.63 14.76
CA THR A 32 9.70 -1.27 14.79
C THR A 32 10.54 -2.54 14.66
N LEU A 33 11.45 -2.59 13.69
CA LEU A 33 12.39 -3.70 13.53
C LEU A 33 13.79 -3.28 13.94
N ILE A 34 14.46 -4.14 14.71
CA ILE A 34 15.89 -4.06 14.97
C ILE A 34 16.56 -5.23 14.26
N VAL A 35 17.46 -4.94 13.34
CA VAL A 35 18.15 -5.92 12.50
C VAL A 35 19.64 -5.83 12.75
N GLY A 36 20.30 -6.96 13.00
CA GLY A 36 21.73 -6.97 13.28
C GLY A 36 22.31 -8.37 13.19
N ILE A 37 23.59 -8.49 13.55
CA ILE A 37 24.33 -9.75 13.51
C ILE A 37 24.58 -10.25 14.93
N GLY A 38 24.25 -11.51 15.17
CA GLY A 38 24.39 -12.17 16.46
C GLY A 38 23.50 -11.52 17.53
N GLU A 39 24.13 -11.15 18.63
CA GLU A 39 23.44 -10.59 19.80
C GLU A 39 23.22 -9.07 19.73
N ALA A 40 23.79 -8.39 18.71
CA ALA A 40 23.73 -6.93 18.63
C ALA A 40 22.30 -6.37 18.75
N PRO A 41 21.25 -6.91 18.08
CA PRO A 41 19.88 -6.41 18.23
C PRO A 41 19.36 -6.37 19.67
N TYR A 42 19.74 -7.35 20.50
CA TYR A 42 19.26 -7.46 21.88
C TYR A 42 19.80 -6.32 22.76
N LEU A 43 21.00 -5.79 22.45
CA LEU A 43 21.60 -4.68 23.18
C LEU A 43 20.85 -3.34 22.96
N HIS A 44 20.01 -3.26 21.93
CA HIS A 44 19.21 -2.07 21.64
C HIS A 44 17.80 -2.12 22.23
N LEU A 45 17.44 -3.23 22.87
CA LEU A 45 16.22 -3.30 23.68
C LEU A 45 16.45 -2.47 24.95
N ARG A 46 15.51 -1.56 25.24
CA ARG A 46 15.50 -0.89 26.55
C ARG A 46 15.05 -1.89 27.62
N GLU A 47 15.51 -1.72 28.86
CA GLU A 47 15.20 -2.63 29.99
C GLU A 47 13.69 -2.94 30.17
N ASN A 48 12.80 -2.02 29.76
CA ASN A 48 11.37 -2.20 29.87
C ASN A 48 10.73 -2.97 28.69
N ALA A 49 11.43 -3.15 27.56
CA ALA A 49 10.89 -3.81 26.38
C ALA A 49 10.52 -5.29 26.65
N LEU A 50 11.26 -5.96 27.55
CA LEU A 50 10.99 -7.34 28.00
C LEU A 50 9.87 -7.42 29.05
N LYS A 51 9.51 -6.31 29.71
CA LYS A 51 8.49 -6.24 30.75
C LYS A 51 7.12 -5.79 30.22
N GLU A 52 7.09 -5.10 29.09
CA GLU A 52 5.89 -4.48 28.52
C GLU A 52 5.27 -5.27 27.34
N ASP A 53 5.67 -6.53 27.13
CA ASP A 53 5.16 -7.38 26.03
C ASP A 53 5.24 -6.69 24.66
N VAL A 54 6.34 -5.96 24.44
CA VAL A 54 6.56 -5.10 23.27
C VAL A 54 7.13 -5.90 22.09
N ILE A 55 7.88 -6.96 22.40
CA ILE A 55 8.42 -7.89 21.42
C ILE A 55 7.28 -8.77 20.92
N THR A 56 7.04 -8.71 19.61
CA THR A 56 6.04 -9.57 18.96
C THR A 56 6.70 -10.87 18.49
N ASP A 57 7.86 -10.77 17.83
CA ASP A 57 8.57 -11.93 17.32
C ASP A 57 10.09 -11.71 17.31
N ILE A 58 10.84 -12.80 17.34
CA ILE A 58 12.29 -12.82 17.10
C ILE A 58 12.57 -13.87 16.05
N PHE A 59 13.32 -13.48 15.02
CA PHE A 59 13.70 -14.36 13.93
C PHE A 59 15.22 -14.39 13.76
N GLU A 60 15.73 -15.56 13.40
CA GLU A 60 17.16 -15.78 13.19
C GLU A 60 17.46 -16.43 11.83
N SER A 61 18.65 -16.11 11.31
CA SER A 61 19.26 -16.63 10.09
C SER A 61 18.29 -16.62 8.89
N ILE A 62 17.89 -17.81 8.42
CA ILE A 62 16.99 -17.93 7.26
C ILE A 62 15.60 -17.33 7.54
N HIS A 63 15.08 -17.50 8.74
CA HIS A 63 13.78 -16.95 9.13
C HIS A 63 13.84 -15.43 9.24
N ALA A 64 14.96 -14.87 9.73
CA ALA A 64 15.19 -13.44 9.76
C ALA A 64 15.18 -12.83 8.36
N TYR A 65 15.91 -13.45 7.42
CA TYR A 65 15.96 -12.98 6.04
C TYR A 65 14.60 -13.10 5.35
N THR A 66 13.92 -14.23 5.51
CA THR A 66 12.56 -14.46 4.99
C THR A 66 11.60 -13.39 5.52
N PHE A 67 11.58 -13.16 6.83
CA PHE A 67 10.66 -12.19 7.44
C PHE A 67 10.92 -10.76 6.97
N LEU A 68 12.18 -10.35 6.84
CA LEU A 68 12.54 -9.04 6.28
C LEU A 68 12.10 -8.92 4.83
N LEU A 69 12.35 -9.95 4.02
CA LEU A 69 12.01 -9.93 2.60
C LEU A 69 10.48 -9.93 2.39
N GLU A 70 9.72 -10.69 3.19
CA GLU A 70 8.26 -10.63 3.23
C GLU A 70 7.77 -9.24 3.68
N THR A 71 8.44 -8.61 4.65
CA THR A 71 8.10 -7.27 5.13
C THR A 71 8.31 -6.21 4.05
N ILE A 72 9.49 -6.16 3.42
CA ILE A 72 9.82 -5.18 2.37
C ILE A 72 8.96 -5.40 1.12
N CYS A 73 8.59 -6.66 0.81
CA CYS A 73 7.63 -6.96 -0.24
C CYS A 73 6.17 -6.57 0.12
N GLY A 74 5.92 -6.05 1.32
CA GLY A 74 4.59 -5.68 1.81
C GLY A 74 3.68 -6.86 2.12
N LEU A 75 4.22 -8.09 2.19
CA LEU A 75 3.44 -9.31 2.46
C LEU A 75 3.12 -9.51 3.94
N LYS A 76 3.72 -8.68 4.80
CA LYS A 76 3.41 -8.60 6.24
C LYS A 76 2.63 -7.32 6.59
N SER A 77 2.08 -6.59 5.61
CA SER A 77 1.31 -5.37 5.87
C SER A 77 -0.19 -5.66 5.87
N GLU A 78 -0.98 -4.90 6.65
CA GLU A 78 -2.45 -4.99 6.65
C GLU A 78 -3.03 -4.83 5.24
N VAL A 79 -2.48 -3.89 4.47
CA VAL A 79 -2.73 -3.78 3.03
C VAL A 79 -1.61 -4.54 2.30
N LEU A 80 -2.00 -5.62 1.62
CA LEU A 80 -1.05 -6.51 0.95
C LEU A 80 -0.27 -5.82 -0.18
N ALA A 81 1.06 -5.92 -0.10
CA ALA A 81 2.04 -5.52 -1.10
C ALA A 81 2.10 -4.01 -1.42
N GLU A 82 1.90 -3.18 -0.40
CA GLU A 82 2.14 -1.74 -0.46
C GLU A 82 3.57 -1.39 -0.91
N TYR A 83 3.70 -0.25 -1.59
CA TYR A 83 5.00 0.31 -1.97
C TYR A 83 5.63 1.16 -0.87
N GLU A 84 4.83 1.65 0.09
CA GLU A 84 5.29 2.57 1.13
C GLU A 84 6.33 1.94 2.07
N VAL A 85 6.19 0.64 2.37
CA VAL A 85 7.19 -0.07 3.19
C VAL A 85 8.56 -0.10 2.50
N VAL A 86 8.60 -0.12 1.17
CA VAL A 86 9.87 -0.08 0.42
C VAL A 86 10.54 1.29 0.53
N SER A 87 9.76 2.38 0.44
CA SER A 87 10.31 3.74 0.62
C SER A 87 10.79 3.95 2.05
N GLN A 88 10.02 3.55 3.06
CA GLN A 88 10.42 3.61 4.47
C GLN A 88 11.72 2.81 4.73
N PHE A 89 11.86 1.64 4.09
CA PHE A 89 13.08 0.84 4.17
C PHE A 89 14.28 1.50 3.49
N ARG A 90 14.07 2.19 2.36
CA ARG A 90 15.10 3.00 1.69
C ARG A 90 15.55 4.17 2.55
N ASP A 91 14.62 4.91 3.14
CA ASP A 91 14.91 6.06 3.98
C ASP A 91 15.72 5.63 5.21
N ALA A 92 15.30 4.53 5.86
CA ALA A 92 16.05 3.93 6.96
C ALA A 92 17.47 3.52 6.56
N TYR A 93 17.66 2.99 5.34
CA TYR A 93 18.98 2.62 4.84
C TYR A 93 19.86 3.84 4.53
N GLN A 94 19.28 4.93 4.01
CA GLN A 94 20.02 6.18 3.82
C GLN A 94 20.49 6.76 5.16
N GLU A 95 19.67 6.71 6.21
CA GLU A 95 20.10 7.11 7.55
C GLU A 95 21.21 6.20 8.09
N PHE A 96 21.10 4.88 7.87
CA PHE A 96 22.14 3.93 8.26
C PHE A 96 23.48 4.19 7.54
N LEU A 97 23.45 4.59 6.26
CA LEU A 97 24.65 4.91 5.48
C LEU A 97 25.38 6.17 5.97
N LYS A 98 24.68 7.11 6.60
CA LYS A 98 25.29 8.32 7.19
C LYS A 98 26.16 8.03 8.41
N ILE A 99 26.05 6.83 8.99
CA ILE A 99 26.81 6.43 10.18
C ILE A 99 28.25 6.02 9.76
N PRO A 100 29.31 6.67 10.29
CA PRO A 100 30.68 6.37 9.90
C PRO A 100 31.13 4.94 10.24
N GLU A 101 30.75 4.44 11.42
CA GLU A 101 31.18 3.14 11.96
C GLU A 101 30.17 2.01 11.67
N ARG A 102 29.43 2.10 10.56
CA ARG A 102 28.40 1.12 10.20
C ARG A 102 28.96 -0.28 9.95
N HIS A 103 28.21 -1.30 10.37
CA HIS A 103 28.59 -2.69 10.23
C HIS A 103 28.54 -3.14 8.76
N THR A 104 29.70 -3.34 8.12
CA THR A 104 29.82 -3.61 6.68
C THR A 104 29.07 -4.87 6.23
N HIS A 105 29.12 -5.95 7.02
CA HIS A 105 28.41 -7.17 6.65
C HIS A 105 26.88 -7.00 6.71
N LEU A 106 26.40 -6.18 7.65
CA LEU A 106 24.97 -5.89 7.74
C LEU A 106 24.52 -5.07 6.53
N MET A 107 25.33 -4.09 6.11
CA MET A 107 25.11 -3.31 4.89
C MET A 107 24.94 -4.22 3.66
N VAL A 108 25.83 -5.21 3.48
CA VAL A 108 25.75 -6.19 2.37
C VAL A 108 24.45 -7.01 2.43
N VAL A 109 23.99 -7.40 3.62
CA VAL A 109 22.71 -8.12 3.78
C VAL A 109 21.53 -7.23 3.37
N ILE A 110 21.52 -5.96 3.80
CA ILE A 110 20.47 -4.98 3.47
C ILE A 110 20.42 -4.70 1.96
N GLU A 111 21.57 -4.52 1.32
CA GLU A 111 21.68 -4.36 -0.14
C GLU A 111 21.12 -5.59 -0.87
N LYS A 112 21.38 -6.79 -0.36
CA LYS A 112 20.85 -8.01 -0.96
C LYS A 112 19.35 -8.16 -0.81
N LEU A 113 18.79 -7.71 0.31
CA LEU A 113 17.35 -7.60 0.50
C LEU A 113 16.71 -6.64 -0.53
N PHE A 114 17.33 -5.50 -0.86
CA PHE A 114 16.81 -4.62 -1.92
C PHE A 114 16.77 -5.30 -3.28
N GLN A 115 17.84 -6.01 -3.65
CA GLN A 115 17.91 -6.72 -4.93
C GLN A 115 16.86 -7.84 -5.00
N ASP A 116 16.77 -8.66 -3.96
CA ASP A 116 15.80 -9.75 -3.90
C ASP A 116 14.36 -9.20 -3.88
N ASN A 117 14.09 -8.09 -3.17
CA ASN A 117 12.80 -7.41 -3.20
C ASN A 117 12.43 -6.92 -4.60
N LYS A 118 13.35 -6.27 -5.32
CA LYS A 118 13.13 -5.82 -6.70
C LYS A 118 12.74 -7.01 -7.59
N LYS A 119 13.49 -8.11 -7.51
CA LYS A 119 13.20 -9.34 -8.25
C LYS A 119 11.80 -9.87 -7.95
N ILE A 120 11.47 -10.08 -6.68
CA ILE A 120 10.16 -10.62 -6.26
C ILE A 120 9.01 -9.72 -6.70
N ARG A 121 9.15 -8.40 -6.51
CA ARG A 121 8.10 -7.45 -6.89
C ARG A 121 7.86 -7.46 -8.40
N THR A 122 8.92 -7.42 -9.19
CA THR A 122 8.82 -7.45 -10.66
C THR A 122 8.19 -8.76 -11.14
N GLU A 123 8.66 -9.91 -10.65
CA GLU A 123 8.24 -11.24 -11.13
C GLU A 123 6.85 -11.65 -10.64
N HIS A 124 6.45 -11.25 -9.42
CA HIS A 124 5.27 -11.82 -8.76
C HIS A 124 4.24 -10.81 -8.27
N LEU A 125 4.67 -9.62 -7.83
CA LEU A 125 3.77 -8.65 -7.16
C LEU A 125 3.36 -7.48 -8.07
N SER A 126 3.75 -7.51 -9.34
CA SER A 126 3.33 -6.54 -10.35
C SER A 126 1.80 -6.50 -10.48
N GLY A 127 1.23 -5.29 -10.37
CA GLY A 127 -0.20 -5.05 -10.53
C GLY A 127 -1.09 -5.52 -9.38
N ILE A 128 -0.53 -6.06 -8.28
CA ILE A 128 -1.31 -6.61 -7.16
C ILE A 128 -2.18 -5.55 -6.47
N GLY A 129 -1.74 -4.28 -6.42
CA GLY A 129 -2.52 -3.16 -5.92
C GLY A 129 -3.76 -2.83 -6.78
N GLN A 130 -3.78 -3.25 -8.05
CA GLN A 130 -4.96 -3.15 -8.92
C GLN A 130 -6.06 -4.15 -8.56
N LEU A 131 -5.75 -5.12 -7.69
CA LEU A 131 -6.68 -6.15 -7.20
C LEU A 131 -7.35 -5.73 -5.87
N THR A 132 -7.13 -4.49 -5.40
CA THR A 132 -7.84 -3.89 -4.26
C THR A 132 -9.15 -3.24 -4.71
N TYR A 133 -10.10 -2.96 -3.81
CA TYR A 133 -11.34 -2.24 -4.19
C TYR A 133 -11.03 -0.88 -4.84
N ALA A 134 -10.08 -0.13 -4.28
CA ALA A 134 -9.62 1.13 -4.86
C ALA A 134 -8.99 0.92 -6.25
N GLY A 135 -8.20 -0.15 -6.42
CA GLY A 135 -7.60 -0.53 -7.70
C GLY A 135 -8.61 -0.90 -8.78
N ILE A 136 -9.65 -1.66 -8.41
CA ILE A 136 -10.74 -2.06 -9.32
C ILE A 136 -11.56 -0.83 -9.70
N ALA A 137 -11.96 0.00 -8.73
CA ALA A 137 -12.69 1.25 -8.99
C ALA A 137 -11.91 2.17 -9.94
N ARG A 138 -10.60 2.36 -9.70
CA ARG A 138 -9.71 3.12 -10.59
C ARG A 138 -9.64 2.52 -11.99
N LYS A 139 -9.61 1.20 -12.11
CA LYS A 139 -9.60 0.52 -13.42
C LYS A 139 -10.91 0.76 -14.18
N LEU A 140 -12.06 0.68 -13.51
CA LEU A 140 -13.38 0.94 -14.10
C LEU A 140 -13.47 2.38 -14.63
N ILE A 141 -13.08 3.37 -13.81
CA ILE A 141 -13.03 4.79 -14.21
C ILE A 141 -12.14 4.99 -15.43
N HIS A 142 -10.90 4.47 -15.40
CA HIS A 142 -9.97 4.59 -16.53
C HIS A 142 -10.48 3.94 -17.82
N THR A 143 -11.33 2.91 -17.70
CA THR A 143 -11.86 2.18 -18.87
C THR A 143 -13.05 2.91 -19.47
N ALA A 144 -13.83 3.62 -18.65
CA ALA A 144 -14.99 4.36 -19.11
C ALA A 144 -14.61 5.55 -19.99
N VAL A 145 -13.69 6.39 -19.54
CA VAL A 145 -13.20 7.56 -20.31
C VAL A 145 -11.78 7.92 -19.86
N ASN A 146 -10.94 8.41 -20.78
CA ASN A 146 -9.56 8.78 -20.48
C ASN A 146 -9.42 10.09 -19.66
N ASP A 147 -10.48 10.90 -19.58
CA ASP A 147 -10.48 12.20 -18.91
C ASP A 147 -11.85 12.48 -18.27
N GLY A 148 -11.86 13.08 -17.09
CA GLY A 148 -13.07 13.42 -16.32
C GLY A 148 -12.83 13.52 -14.82
N ASP A 149 -13.53 14.48 -14.19
CA ASP A 149 -13.44 14.75 -12.75
C ASP A 149 -14.00 13.61 -11.90
N VAL A 150 -13.30 13.26 -10.82
CA VAL A 150 -13.73 12.20 -9.90
C VAL A 150 -14.02 12.77 -8.54
N LEU A 151 -15.24 12.55 -8.03
CA LEU A 151 -15.61 12.86 -6.66
C LEU A 151 -15.48 11.61 -5.77
N VAL A 152 -14.64 11.68 -4.74
CA VAL A 152 -14.53 10.65 -3.70
C VAL A 152 -15.36 11.08 -2.49
N LEU A 153 -16.31 10.23 -2.09
CA LEU A 153 -17.13 10.45 -0.91
C LEU A 153 -16.60 9.60 0.26
N GLY A 154 -16.21 10.26 1.34
CA GLY A 154 -15.59 9.65 2.51
C GLY A 154 -14.16 10.12 2.74
N SER A 155 -13.63 9.86 3.94
CA SER A 155 -12.32 10.35 4.37
C SER A 155 -11.48 9.30 5.12
N GLY A 156 -11.90 8.03 5.06
CA GLY A 156 -11.17 6.91 5.66
C GLY A 156 -10.01 6.42 4.77
N THR A 157 -9.34 5.36 5.20
CA THR A 157 -8.19 4.77 4.49
C THR A 157 -8.50 4.42 3.03
N LEU A 158 -9.68 3.83 2.76
CA LEU A 158 -10.08 3.48 1.39
C LEU A 158 -10.23 4.71 0.48
N ALA A 159 -10.75 5.83 1.01
CA ALA A 159 -10.86 7.08 0.27
C ALA A 159 -9.47 7.65 -0.05
N GLU A 160 -8.55 7.60 0.90
CA GLU A 160 -7.16 8.02 0.69
C GLU A 160 -6.45 7.16 -0.37
N ASP A 161 -6.63 5.85 -0.35
CA ASP A 161 -6.07 4.94 -1.35
C ASP A 161 -6.62 5.25 -2.76
N LEU A 162 -7.92 5.51 -2.87
CA LEU A 162 -8.55 5.95 -4.13
C LEU A 162 -7.93 7.25 -4.64
N ILE A 163 -7.78 8.25 -3.77
CA ILE A 163 -7.17 9.55 -4.09
C ILE A 163 -5.76 9.35 -4.65
N LYS A 164 -4.90 8.60 -3.94
CA LYS A 164 -3.52 8.28 -4.36
C LYS A 164 -3.47 7.64 -5.75
N LEU A 165 -4.44 6.78 -6.07
CA LEU A 165 -4.50 6.05 -7.34
C LEU A 165 -5.07 6.90 -8.49
N LEU A 166 -6.09 7.70 -8.23
CA LEU A 166 -6.83 8.47 -9.26
C LEU A 166 -6.14 9.78 -9.64
N LYS A 167 -5.47 10.46 -8.70
CA LYS A 167 -4.75 11.74 -8.93
C LYS A 167 -3.67 11.67 -10.01
N LYS A 168 -3.23 10.47 -10.37
CA LYS A 168 -2.26 10.25 -11.45
C LYS A 168 -2.80 10.60 -12.85
N LYS A 169 -4.12 10.59 -13.03
CA LYS A 169 -4.77 10.79 -14.35
C LYS A 169 -6.02 11.66 -14.33
N HIS A 170 -6.63 11.87 -13.17
CA HIS A 170 -7.88 12.60 -13.03
C HIS A 170 -7.72 13.79 -12.08
N ASN A 171 -8.55 14.82 -12.28
CA ASN A 171 -8.81 15.79 -11.23
C ASN A 171 -9.70 15.14 -10.17
N VAL A 172 -9.32 15.25 -8.90
CA VAL A 172 -9.98 14.53 -7.80
C VAL A 172 -10.48 15.51 -6.76
N PHE A 173 -11.76 15.35 -6.44
CA PHE A 173 -12.50 16.12 -5.45
C PHE A 173 -12.88 15.22 -4.28
N ILE A 174 -13.04 15.79 -3.09
CA ILE A 174 -13.43 15.04 -1.89
C ILE A 174 -14.61 15.69 -1.17
N ALA A 175 -15.54 14.89 -0.68
CA ALA A 175 -16.54 15.34 0.29
C ALA A 175 -16.74 14.27 1.38
N ALA A 176 -16.71 14.69 2.65
CA ALA A 176 -16.93 13.78 3.78
C ALA A 176 -17.46 14.53 5.00
N ARG A 177 -18.07 13.80 5.94
CA ARG A 177 -18.60 14.38 7.20
C ARG A 177 -17.49 14.95 8.11
N ASN A 178 -16.30 14.35 8.11
CA ASN A 178 -15.18 14.80 8.94
C ASN A 178 -14.38 15.90 8.21
N ASN A 179 -14.70 17.16 8.53
CA ASN A 179 -14.04 18.32 7.91
C ASN A 179 -12.54 18.41 8.22
N GLU A 180 -12.10 18.04 9.42
CA GLU A 180 -10.68 18.06 9.79
C GLU A 180 -9.88 17.13 8.89
N ARG A 181 -10.39 15.90 8.70
CA ARG A 181 -9.75 14.92 7.81
C ARG A 181 -9.80 15.34 6.34
N VAL A 182 -10.86 16.02 5.89
CA VAL A 182 -10.93 16.61 4.54
C VAL A 182 -9.85 17.68 4.36
N LEU A 183 -9.66 18.56 5.34
CA LEU A 183 -8.61 19.59 5.30
C LEU A 183 -7.21 18.96 5.25
N GLU A 184 -6.97 17.91 6.02
CA GLU A 184 -5.71 17.17 5.99
C GLU A 184 -5.44 16.54 4.60
N LEU A 185 -6.43 15.84 4.04
CA LEU A 185 -6.31 15.17 2.74
C LEU A 185 -6.16 16.17 1.58
N THR A 186 -6.90 17.29 1.60
CA THR A 186 -6.77 18.35 0.60
C THR A 186 -5.39 19.01 0.65
N ALA A 187 -4.87 19.30 1.85
CA ALA A 187 -3.52 19.85 2.01
C ALA A 187 -2.43 18.85 1.56
N THR A 188 -2.58 17.58 1.92
CA THR A 188 -1.58 16.53 1.60
C THR A 188 -1.52 16.22 0.12
N TYR A 189 -2.68 16.16 -0.56
CA TYR A 189 -2.78 15.69 -1.95
C TYR A 189 -3.12 16.78 -2.97
N GLY A 190 -3.29 18.04 -2.53
CA GLY A 190 -3.68 19.16 -3.40
C GLY A 190 -5.04 18.91 -4.08
N LEU A 191 -6.06 18.61 -3.28
CA LEU A 191 -7.43 18.34 -3.76
C LEU A 191 -8.33 19.55 -3.57
N GLU A 192 -9.40 19.61 -4.34
CA GLU A 192 -10.53 20.48 -4.05
C GLU A 192 -11.56 19.72 -3.19
N SER A 193 -12.14 20.38 -2.17
CA SER A 193 -13.21 19.80 -1.37
C SER A 193 -14.56 20.42 -1.69
N LEU A 194 -15.61 19.61 -1.57
CA LEU A 194 -17.00 20.07 -1.64
C LEU A 194 -17.62 20.04 -0.24
N PRO A 195 -18.63 20.90 0.02
CA PRO A 195 -19.40 20.83 1.25
C PRO A 195 -20.05 19.45 1.40
N TRP A 196 -20.05 18.92 2.62
CA TRP A 196 -20.74 17.68 2.95
C TRP A 196 -22.26 17.83 2.75
N ASN A 197 -22.90 16.72 2.36
CA ASN A 197 -24.35 16.62 2.19
C ASN A 197 -24.96 17.57 1.13
N GLU A 198 -24.29 17.74 -0.02
CA GLU A 198 -24.79 18.53 -1.16
C GLU A 198 -25.02 17.67 -2.44
N PRO A 199 -26.05 16.79 -2.49
CA PRO A 199 -26.24 15.86 -3.60
C PRO A 199 -26.40 16.54 -4.97
N SER A 200 -26.99 17.75 -5.02
CA SER A 200 -27.14 18.51 -6.26
C SER A 200 -25.80 18.98 -6.84
N LEU A 201 -24.79 19.22 -6.01
CA LEU A 201 -23.43 19.51 -6.48
C LEU A 201 -22.76 18.22 -6.99
N TYR A 202 -22.91 17.13 -6.24
CA TYR A 202 -22.30 15.85 -6.56
C TYR A 202 -22.80 15.28 -7.88
N ALA A 203 -24.11 15.44 -8.17
CA ALA A 203 -24.73 14.93 -9.39
C ALA A 203 -24.09 15.44 -10.72
N LYS A 204 -23.33 16.55 -10.65
CA LYS A 204 -22.64 17.14 -11.80
C LYS A 204 -21.38 16.37 -12.20
N PHE A 205 -20.78 15.61 -11.28
CA PHE A 205 -19.56 14.86 -11.54
C PHE A 205 -19.81 13.69 -12.51
N PRO A 206 -18.89 13.39 -13.43
CA PRO A 206 -18.99 12.21 -14.28
C PRO A 206 -18.71 10.92 -13.51
N PHE A 207 -17.79 10.97 -12.55
CA PHE A 207 -17.40 9.81 -11.76
C PHE A 207 -17.53 10.11 -10.28
N ILE A 208 -18.23 9.23 -9.55
CA ILE A 208 -18.38 9.31 -8.10
C ILE A 208 -17.98 7.96 -7.52
N VAL A 209 -17.11 7.97 -6.51
CA VAL A 209 -16.77 6.76 -5.74
C VAL A 209 -17.13 7.00 -4.28
N ASN A 210 -18.15 6.29 -3.80
CA ASN A 210 -18.55 6.32 -2.41
C ASN A 210 -17.78 5.27 -1.60
N THR A 211 -17.20 5.68 -0.47
CA THR A 211 -16.59 4.76 0.51
C THR A 211 -17.28 4.84 1.88
N ILE A 212 -18.42 5.52 1.96
CA ILE A 212 -19.15 5.72 3.22
C ILE A 212 -20.11 4.56 3.39
N GLY A 213 -19.96 3.82 4.49
CA GLY A 213 -20.94 2.83 4.93
C GLY A 213 -21.85 3.42 6.01
N ALA A 214 -23.16 3.36 5.81
CA ALA A 214 -24.15 3.78 6.79
C ALA A 214 -25.51 3.12 6.52
N GLU A 215 -26.34 2.99 7.55
CA GLU A 215 -27.72 2.47 7.44
C GLU A 215 -28.69 3.46 6.77
N GLU A 216 -28.32 4.74 6.72
CA GLU A 216 -29.12 5.79 6.07
C GLU A 216 -28.91 5.81 4.56
N VAL A 217 -29.97 6.16 3.83
CA VAL A 217 -29.89 6.40 2.38
C VAL A 217 -29.42 7.84 2.15
N LEU A 218 -28.22 7.98 1.58
CA LEU A 218 -27.67 9.28 1.16
C LEU A 218 -27.99 9.60 -0.29
N PHE A 219 -28.14 8.59 -1.14
CA PHE A 219 -28.39 8.74 -2.57
C PHE A 219 -29.59 7.89 -3.01
N ASP A 220 -30.70 8.57 -3.28
CA ASP A 220 -31.95 7.95 -3.69
C ASP A 220 -32.17 7.99 -5.22
N GLU A 221 -33.31 7.49 -5.68
CA GLU A 221 -33.69 7.50 -7.10
C GLU A 221 -33.68 8.91 -7.72
N ASN A 222 -34.04 9.94 -6.93
CA ASN A 222 -34.03 11.33 -7.40
C ASN A 222 -32.61 11.81 -7.67
N PHE A 223 -31.66 11.49 -6.78
CA PHE A 223 -30.25 11.77 -7.01
C PHE A 223 -29.76 11.13 -8.32
N PHE A 224 -30.04 9.85 -8.53
CA PHE A 224 -29.56 9.17 -9.74
C PHE A 224 -30.24 9.69 -11.02
N THR A 225 -31.52 10.04 -10.95
CA THR A 225 -32.22 10.71 -12.06
C THR A 225 -31.53 12.03 -12.42
N LEU A 226 -31.15 12.84 -11.42
CA LEU A 226 -30.39 14.08 -11.64
C LEU A 226 -28.98 13.81 -12.16
N PHE A 227 -28.29 12.82 -11.59
CA PHE A 227 -26.95 12.41 -11.98
C PHE A 227 -26.90 12.05 -13.47
N PHE A 228 -27.80 11.21 -13.96
CA PHE A 228 -27.81 10.83 -15.38
C PHE A 228 -28.37 11.91 -16.30
N LYS A 229 -29.18 12.85 -15.79
CA LYS A 229 -29.63 14.02 -16.56
C LYS A 229 -28.49 15.00 -16.86
N HIS A 230 -27.52 15.14 -15.95
CA HIS A 230 -26.38 16.04 -16.13
C HIS A 230 -25.38 15.49 -17.16
N LYS A 231 -25.36 16.11 -18.35
CA LYS A 231 -24.36 15.86 -19.39
C LYS A 231 -23.05 16.57 -19.04
N PHE A 232 -21.94 15.88 -19.21
CA PHE A 232 -20.59 16.43 -18.97
C PHE A 232 -19.72 16.49 -20.24
N SER A 233 -20.15 15.87 -21.34
CA SER A 233 -19.51 15.99 -22.67
C SER A 233 -20.56 16.13 -23.78
N HIS A 234 -20.21 16.89 -24.82
CA HIS A 234 -21.03 17.04 -26.02
C HIS A 234 -21.04 15.79 -26.91
N SER A 235 -20.08 14.87 -26.74
CA SER A 235 -20.02 13.59 -27.46
C SER A 235 -20.74 12.47 -26.71
N LEU A 236 -21.63 11.75 -27.40
CA LEU A 236 -22.33 10.56 -26.87
C LEU A 236 -21.35 9.45 -26.44
N ALA A 237 -20.20 9.33 -27.10
CA ALA A 237 -19.17 8.34 -26.76
C ALA A 237 -18.39 8.69 -25.47
N GLN A 238 -18.55 9.91 -24.94
CA GLN A 238 -17.89 10.40 -23.72
C GLN A 238 -18.92 10.80 -22.65
N GLN A 239 -20.14 10.24 -22.69
CA GLN A 239 -21.20 10.52 -21.71
C GLN A 239 -21.35 9.45 -20.63
N MET A 240 -20.47 8.45 -20.60
CA MET A 240 -20.57 7.39 -19.59
C MET A 240 -20.23 7.96 -18.21
N LYS A 241 -21.23 8.00 -17.33
CA LYS A 241 -21.07 8.35 -15.92
C LYS A 241 -20.98 7.08 -15.09
N LEU A 242 -20.15 7.09 -14.06
CA LEU A 242 -20.04 5.98 -13.13
C LEU A 242 -20.28 6.44 -11.70
N PHE A 243 -21.12 5.70 -10.99
CA PHE A 243 -21.24 5.76 -9.54
C PHE A 243 -20.80 4.41 -8.98
N ILE A 244 -19.73 4.39 -8.19
CA ILE A 244 -19.19 3.17 -7.57
C ILE A 244 -19.38 3.28 -6.07
N ASP A 245 -20.30 2.48 -5.52
CA ASP A 245 -20.53 2.38 -4.08
C ASP A 245 -19.71 1.25 -3.47
N LEU A 246 -18.69 1.60 -2.70
CA LEU A 246 -17.84 0.70 -1.90
C LEU A 246 -18.23 0.72 -0.42
N GLY A 247 -19.28 1.46 -0.05
CA GLY A 247 -19.80 1.52 1.31
C GLY A 247 -20.49 0.23 1.74
N SER A 248 -20.34 -0.14 3.01
CA SER A 248 -21.08 -1.25 3.62
C SER A 248 -21.46 -0.88 5.06
N PRO A 249 -22.76 -0.79 5.42
CA PRO A 249 -23.94 -0.93 4.55
C PRO A 249 -24.00 0.10 3.41
N SER A 250 -24.69 -0.24 2.32
CA SER A 250 -24.80 0.62 1.14
C SER A 250 -25.71 1.81 1.44
N VAL A 251 -25.23 3.01 1.08
CA VAL A 251 -25.95 4.28 1.28
C VAL A 251 -26.81 4.68 0.08
N ILE A 252 -26.86 3.83 -0.96
CA ILE A 252 -27.61 4.09 -2.18
C ILE A 252 -28.90 3.27 -2.22
N LYS A 253 -30.00 3.90 -2.66
CA LYS A 253 -31.28 3.23 -2.89
C LYS A 253 -31.83 3.63 -4.25
N THR A 254 -31.63 2.76 -5.24
CA THR A 254 -32.04 3.02 -6.61
C THR A 254 -32.25 1.74 -7.41
N ASN A 255 -33.03 1.83 -8.49
CA ASN A 255 -33.20 0.78 -9.49
C ASN A 255 -32.09 0.72 -10.54
N TYR A 256 -31.21 1.73 -10.61
CA TYR A 256 -30.07 1.70 -11.53
C TYR A 256 -29.06 0.61 -11.14
N THR A 257 -28.47 0.01 -12.17
CA THR A 257 -27.62 -1.18 -12.10
C THR A 257 -26.25 -0.94 -12.75
N GLU A 258 -25.38 -1.95 -12.72
CA GLU A 258 -24.08 -1.92 -13.41
C GLU A 258 -24.22 -1.53 -14.90
N LYS A 259 -25.30 -1.96 -15.56
CA LYS A 259 -25.57 -1.64 -16.98
C LYS A 259 -25.80 -0.14 -17.21
N ASP A 260 -26.27 0.55 -16.19
CA ASP A 260 -26.53 1.99 -16.22
C ASP A 260 -25.31 2.79 -15.75
N GLY A 261 -24.26 2.13 -15.24
CA GLY A 261 -23.08 2.76 -14.65
C GLY A 261 -23.14 2.91 -13.13
N VAL A 262 -24.08 2.23 -12.44
CA VAL A 262 -24.15 2.22 -10.97
C VAL A 262 -23.68 0.87 -10.44
N LEU A 263 -22.48 0.84 -9.88
CA LEU A 263 -21.87 -0.36 -9.31
C LEU A 263 -21.94 -0.31 -7.79
N ARG A 264 -22.29 -1.43 -7.17
CA ARG A 264 -22.27 -1.65 -5.72
C ARG A 264 -21.09 -2.52 -5.33
N LEU A 265 -20.84 -2.58 -4.03
CA LEU A 265 -19.74 -3.36 -3.49
C LEU A 265 -19.81 -4.83 -3.92
N GLU A 266 -21.01 -5.40 -4.03
CA GLU A 266 -21.26 -6.76 -4.55
C GLU A 266 -20.84 -6.95 -6.02
N ASP A 267 -20.99 -5.94 -6.87
CA ASP A 267 -20.53 -5.97 -8.26
C ASP A 267 -19.00 -6.01 -8.32
N ILE A 268 -18.38 -5.19 -7.47
CA ILE A 268 -16.93 -5.16 -7.31
C ILE A 268 -16.42 -6.49 -6.73
N PHE A 269 -17.16 -7.11 -5.80
CA PHE A 269 -16.83 -8.44 -5.27
C PHE A 269 -16.88 -9.54 -6.33
N ARG A 270 -17.88 -9.52 -7.22
CA ARG A 270 -17.95 -10.49 -8.33
C ARG A 270 -16.73 -10.37 -9.25
N GLN A 271 -16.29 -9.14 -9.53
CA GLN A 271 -15.04 -8.90 -10.27
C GLN A 271 -13.81 -9.31 -9.43
N SER A 272 -13.84 -9.08 -8.12
CA SER A 272 -12.74 -9.38 -7.21
C SER A 272 -12.58 -10.88 -6.92
N ALA A 273 -13.62 -11.72 -7.01
CA ALA A 273 -13.51 -13.15 -6.72
C ALA A 273 -12.48 -13.84 -7.65
N LYS A 274 -12.51 -13.51 -8.94
CA LYS A 274 -11.52 -13.97 -9.92
C LYS A 274 -10.13 -13.38 -9.66
N LEU A 275 -10.08 -12.09 -9.30
CA LEU A 275 -8.83 -11.37 -9.01
C LEU A 275 -8.21 -11.75 -7.66
N ASN A 276 -9.00 -12.23 -6.69
CA ASN A 276 -8.55 -12.69 -5.39
C ASN A 276 -7.83 -14.04 -5.51
N ILE A 277 -8.31 -14.94 -6.37
CA ILE A 277 -7.58 -16.16 -6.73
C ILE A 277 -6.23 -15.79 -7.35
N GLU A 278 -6.22 -14.90 -8.35
CA GLU A 278 -4.98 -14.43 -8.98
C GLU A 278 -4.04 -13.76 -7.97
N LYS A 279 -4.59 -12.94 -7.06
CA LYS A 279 -3.85 -12.29 -5.97
C LYS A 279 -3.22 -13.31 -5.04
N MET A 280 -3.98 -14.31 -4.61
CA MET A 280 -3.50 -15.38 -3.73
C MET A 280 -2.43 -16.24 -4.40
N GLU A 281 -2.59 -16.56 -5.69
CA GLU A 281 -1.57 -17.26 -6.46
C GLU A 281 -0.28 -16.45 -6.59
N LYS A 282 -0.37 -15.15 -6.89
CA LYS A 282 0.77 -14.24 -6.94
C LYS A 282 1.51 -14.16 -5.61
N VAL A 283 0.78 -14.00 -4.50
CA VAL A 283 1.35 -14.00 -3.14
C VAL A 283 2.01 -15.35 -2.81
N SER A 284 1.37 -16.46 -3.18
CA SER A 284 1.90 -17.80 -2.95
C SER A 284 3.22 -18.02 -3.70
N ARG A 285 3.28 -17.66 -4.99
CA ARG A 285 4.51 -17.72 -5.80
C ARG A 285 5.60 -16.80 -5.24
N ALA A 286 5.25 -15.60 -4.81
CA ALA A 286 6.19 -14.68 -4.16
C ALA A 286 6.81 -15.30 -2.90
N LYS A 287 6.00 -15.92 -2.03
CA LYS A 287 6.48 -16.61 -0.82
C LYS A 287 7.38 -17.80 -1.13
N GLN A 288 7.06 -18.58 -2.16
CA GLN A 288 7.93 -19.68 -2.63
C GLN A 288 9.30 -19.15 -3.09
N THR A 289 9.31 -18.10 -3.91
CA THR A 289 10.56 -17.48 -4.37
C THR A 289 11.36 -16.85 -3.22
N ILE A 290 10.69 -16.23 -2.24
CA ILE A 290 11.32 -15.73 -1.01
C ILE A 290 12.03 -16.86 -0.26
N ALA A 291 11.36 -18.00 -0.05
CA ALA A 291 11.94 -19.14 0.65
C ALA A 291 13.20 -19.66 -0.08
N LEU A 292 13.13 -19.83 -1.41
CA LEU A 292 14.26 -20.27 -2.23
C LEU A 292 15.45 -19.28 -2.19
N LEU A 293 15.16 -17.97 -2.22
CA LEU A 293 16.19 -16.95 -2.10
C LEU A 293 16.83 -16.98 -0.71
N ALA A 294 16.04 -17.06 0.35
CA ALA A 294 16.54 -17.13 1.73
C ALA A 294 17.46 -18.37 1.93
N GLU A 295 17.07 -19.54 1.42
CA GLU A 295 17.91 -20.74 1.41
C GLU A 295 19.23 -20.51 0.66
N LYS A 296 19.16 -19.89 -0.53
CA LYS A 296 20.36 -19.55 -1.32
C LYS A 296 21.31 -18.62 -0.56
N ARG A 297 20.79 -17.64 0.17
CA ARG A 297 21.61 -16.73 1.01
C ARG A 297 22.17 -17.40 2.27
N GLY A 298 21.50 -18.44 2.76
CA GLY A 298 21.92 -19.27 3.88
C GLY A 298 23.16 -20.12 3.59
N LYS A 299 23.35 -20.54 2.33
CA LYS A 299 24.52 -21.36 1.93
C LYS A 299 25.84 -20.57 2.04
N PRO A 300 26.96 -21.22 2.43
CA PRO A 300 28.28 -20.61 2.36
C PRO A 300 28.63 -20.35 0.88
N THR A 301 28.94 -19.10 0.53
CA THR A 301 29.41 -18.76 -0.81
C THR A 301 30.86 -19.23 -0.98
N LEU A 302 31.08 -20.29 -1.75
CA LEU A 302 32.36 -20.56 -2.38
C LEU A 302 32.49 -19.61 -3.58
N SER A 303 33.55 -18.80 -3.61
CA SER A 303 33.84 -17.71 -4.55
C SER A 303 33.18 -16.35 -4.22
N SER A 304 34.05 -15.45 -3.80
CA SER A 304 33.86 -14.00 -3.81
C SER A 304 34.21 -13.48 -5.21
N THR A 305 33.21 -13.24 -6.06
CA THR A 305 33.38 -12.24 -7.11
C THR A 305 32.90 -10.89 -6.55
N PRO A 306 33.73 -9.83 -6.61
CA PRO A 306 33.27 -8.48 -6.31
C PRO A 306 32.24 -8.07 -7.37
N PHE A 307 31.19 -7.42 -6.89
CA PHE A 307 30.09 -6.76 -7.59
C PHE A 307 30.32 -6.41 -9.06
N ASP A 308 29.34 -6.73 -9.90
CA ASP A 308 29.25 -6.20 -11.26
C ASP A 308 28.74 -4.74 -11.19
N TRP A 309 29.52 -3.80 -11.75
CA TRP A 309 29.25 -2.37 -11.65
C TRP A 309 27.93 -1.95 -12.32
N GLU A 310 27.40 -2.77 -13.23
CA GLU A 310 26.06 -2.60 -13.82
C GLU A 310 24.93 -2.87 -12.80
N GLU A 311 25.12 -3.77 -11.83
CA GLU A 311 24.10 -4.08 -10.81
C GLU A 311 23.94 -2.94 -9.78
N ILE A 312 25.00 -2.17 -9.53
CA ILE A 312 24.99 -1.03 -8.62
C ILE A 312 24.24 0.15 -9.25
N LEU A 313 24.47 0.44 -10.53
CA LEU A 313 23.77 1.52 -11.25
C LEU A 313 22.25 1.28 -11.35
N LEU A 314 21.83 0.01 -11.48
CA LEU A 314 20.41 -0.39 -11.48
C LEU A 314 19.71 -0.28 -10.11
N ALA A 315 20.46 -0.16 -9.02
CA ALA A 315 19.92 0.03 -7.66
C ALA A 315 19.68 1.52 -7.33
N TYR A 316 20.38 2.43 -8.01
CA TYR A 316 20.27 3.89 -7.79
C TYR A 316 19.33 4.59 -8.78
N SER A 317 18.86 3.92 -9.84
CA SER A 317 17.81 4.44 -10.72
C SER A 317 16.42 3.98 -10.27
N LEU A 318 15.61 4.92 -9.76
CA LEU A 318 14.24 4.84 -9.19
C LEU A 318 14.19 4.72 -7.66
#